data_AF-A0A8C9TCK4-F1
#
_entry.id   AF-A0A8C9TCK4-F1
#
_cell.length_a   1.000
_cell.length_b   1.000
_cell.length_c   1.000
_cell.angle_alpha   90.00
_cell.angle_beta   90.00
_cell.angle_gamma   90.00
#
_symmetry.space_group_name_H-M   'P 1'
#
loop_
_entity.id
_entity.type
_entity.pdbx_description
1 polymer ?
#
loop_
_entity_poly.entity_id
_entity_poly.type
_entity_poly.pdbx_seq_one_letter_code
_entity_poly.pdbx_strand_id
1 'polypeptide(L)'
;MAQKRKTSDAGNSDMPKRSRNVLPLSEKMKVLDLIRKEKKSYAEVAKMYEKNESSIREIVKKEKEIRASFAIAPQTAKVTATVRNKCLVKMEKALNLWVEDMNRKCPPQLAPFDAEEQRLYSELLPGD
;
A
#
# COMPACT_ATOMS: atom_id res chain seq x y z
N MET A 1 -27.95 -30.68 -44.64
CA MET A 1 -27.60 -31.54 -43.50
C MET A 1 -26.32 -30.99 -42.87
N ALA A 2 -26.41 -30.35 -41.69
CA ALA A 2 -25.27 -29.69 -41.05
C ALA A 2 -24.50 -30.67 -40.14
N GLN A 3 -23.18 -30.75 -40.31
CA GLN A 3 -22.33 -31.66 -39.54
C GLN A 3 -22.12 -31.10 -38.13
N LYS A 4 -22.65 -31.83 -37.15
CA LYS A 4 -22.62 -31.49 -35.72
C LYS A 4 -21.18 -31.47 -35.21
N ARG A 5 -20.67 -30.28 -34.87
CA ARG A 5 -19.35 -30.12 -34.24
C ARG A 5 -19.37 -30.80 -32.87
N LYS A 6 -18.53 -31.83 -32.69
CA LYS A 6 -18.28 -32.43 -31.38
C LYS A 6 -17.47 -31.43 -30.55
N THR A 7 -18.02 -30.99 -29.42
CA THR A 7 -17.28 -30.24 -28.42
C THR A 7 -16.47 -31.23 -27.61
N SER A 8 -15.16 -31.26 -27.86
CA SER A 8 -14.22 -32.07 -27.08
C SER A 8 -14.13 -31.53 -25.66
N ASP A 9 -14.05 -32.50 -24.75
CA ASP A 9 -13.89 -32.41 -23.31
C ASP A 9 -13.00 -31.25 -22.84
N ALA A 10 -13.51 -30.52 -21.84
CA ALA A 10 -12.86 -29.36 -21.25
C ALA A 10 -11.65 -29.84 -20.44
N GLY A 11 -10.51 -29.91 -21.13
CA GLY A 11 -9.22 -30.18 -20.52
C GLY A 11 -9.04 -29.30 -19.28
N ASN A 12 -8.72 -29.96 -18.18
CA ASN A 12 -8.19 -29.38 -16.94
C ASN A 12 -7.21 -28.24 -17.28
N SER A 13 -7.69 -26.99 -17.21
CA SER A 13 -6.86 -25.82 -17.49
C SER A 13 -6.02 -25.53 -16.26
N ASP A 14 -4.95 -26.30 -16.09
CA ASP A 14 -3.89 -26.05 -15.11
C ASP A 14 -3.02 -24.86 -15.59
N MET A 15 -3.68 -23.77 -15.98
CA MET A 15 -3.02 -22.50 -16.23
C MET A 15 -2.75 -21.88 -14.87
N PRO A 16 -1.48 -21.65 -14.49
CA PRO A 16 -1.19 -20.96 -13.24
C PRO A 16 -1.93 -19.61 -13.27
N LYS A 17 -2.76 -19.37 -12.24
CA LYS A 17 -3.44 -18.08 -12.05
C LYS A 17 -2.39 -16.99 -12.21
N ARG A 18 -2.49 -16.19 -13.29
CA ARG A 18 -1.57 -15.08 -13.55
C ARG A 18 -1.46 -14.27 -12.27
N SER A 19 -0.27 -14.26 -11.68
CA SER A 19 0.00 -13.45 -10.51
C SER A 19 -0.35 -12.00 -10.85
N ARG A 20 -1.26 -11.41 -10.06
CA ARG A 20 -1.66 -10.02 -10.25
C ARG A 20 -0.49 -9.15 -9.76
N ASN A 21 0.36 -8.74 -10.70
CA ASN A 21 1.48 -7.83 -10.41
C ASN A 21 0.95 -6.42 -10.15
N VAL A 22 0.67 -6.12 -8.88
CA VAL A 22 0.20 -4.80 -8.42
C VAL A 22 1.38 -3.86 -8.28
N LEU A 23 1.31 -2.70 -8.94
CA LEU A 23 2.33 -1.64 -8.78
C LEU A 23 2.30 -1.08 -7.34
N PRO A 24 3.47 -0.88 -6.70
CA PRO A 24 3.57 -0.21 -5.42
C PRO A 24 3.09 1.25 -5.50
N LEU A 25 2.76 1.83 -4.35
CA LEU A 25 2.14 3.16 -4.27
C LEU A 25 3.04 4.27 -4.84
N SER A 26 4.35 4.17 -4.64
CA SER A 26 5.34 5.11 -5.17
C SER A 26 5.42 5.09 -6.71
N GLU A 27 5.35 3.91 -7.32
CA GLU A 27 5.32 3.77 -8.79
C GLU A 27 4.04 4.33 -9.39
N LYS A 28 2.89 4.12 -8.71
CA LYS A 28 1.64 4.74 -9.13
C LYS A 28 1.72 6.27 -9.11
N MET A 29 2.38 6.87 -8.12
CA MET A 29 2.61 8.33 -8.12
C MET A 29 3.47 8.79 -9.30
N LYS A 30 4.52 8.04 -9.66
CA LYS A 30 5.34 8.34 -10.84
C LYS A 30 4.51 8.28 -12.13
N VAL A 31 3.67 7.26 -12.29
CA VAL A 31 2.73 7.16 -13.43
C VAL A 31 1.83 8.39 -13.53
N LEU A 32 1.29 8.86 -12.40
CA LEU A 32 0.45 10.06 -12.36
C LEU A 32 1.23 11.32 -12.75
N ASP A 33 2.47 11.45 -12.28
CA ASP A 33 3.33 12.59 -12.61
C ASP A 33 3.71 12.61 -14.09
N LEU A 34 4.02 11.46 -14.70
CA LEU A 34 4.30 11.35 -16.15
C LEU A 34 3.10 11.81 -17.01
N ILE A 35 1.87 11.49 -16.58
CA ILE A 35 0.65 11.82 -17.35
C ILE A 35 0.23 13.28 -17.10
N ARG A 36 0.29 13.77 -15.86
CA ARG A 36 -0.20 15.12 -15.52
C ARG A 36 0.85 16.21 -15.70
N LYS A 37 2.10 15.96 -15.32
CA LYS A 37 3.20 16.95 -15.40
C LYS A 37 3.87 16.89 -16.76
N GLU A 38 4.29 15.71 -17.19
CA GLU A 38 5.00 15.53 -18.47
C GLU A 38 4.06 15.38 -19.68
N LYS A 39 2.73 15.30 -19.45
CA LYS A 39 1.70 15.17 -20.50
C LYS A 39 1.93 13.99 -21.46
N LYS A 40 2.57 12.92 -20.99
CA LYS A 40 2.79 11.70 -21.79
C LYS A 40 1.49 10.98 -22.09
N SER A 41 1.45 10.29 -23.23
CA SER A 41 0.28 9.51 -23.63
C SER A 41 0.13 8.25 -22.77
N TYR A 42 -1.10 7.75 -22.61
CA TYR A 42 -1.36 6.50 -21.89
C TYR A 42 -0.60 5.30 -22.47
N ALA A 43 -0.49 5.24 -23.79
CA ALA A 43 0.20 4.17 -24.51
C ALA A 43 1.71 4.17 -24.23
N GLU A 44 2.32 5.36 -24.19
CA GLU A 44 3.74 5.52 -23.89
C GLU A 44 4.07 5.10 -22.44
N VAL A 45 3.27 5.55 -21.48
CA VAL A 45 3.43 5.17 -20.06
C VAL A 45 3.17 3.68 -19.84
N ALA A 46 2.18 3.11 -20.55
CA ALA A 46 1.89 1.68 -20.53
C ALA A 46 3.10 0.85 -20.99
N LYS A 47 3.77 1.28 -22.07
CA LYS A 47 5.01 0.65 -22.55
C LYS A 47 6.14 0.75 -21.54
N MET A 48 6.33 1.91 -20.90
CA MET A 48 7.41 2.12 -19.92
C MET A 48 7.31 1.19 -18.69
N TYR A 49 6.09 0.93 -18.21
CA TYR A 49 5.85 0.11 -17.03
C TYR A 49 5.50 -1.34 -17.35
N GLU A 50 5.51 -1.71 -18.64
CA GLU A 50 5.08 -3.03 -19.13
C GLU A 50 3.70 -3.42 -18.57
N LYS A 51 2.75 -2.47 -18.62
CA LYS A 51 1.38 -2.66 -18.16
C LYS A 51 0.38 -2.40 -19.28
N ASN A 52 -0.82 -2.93 -19.11
CA ASN A 52 -1.93 -2.64 -20.01
C ASN A 52 -2.38 -1.18 -19.85
N GLU A 53 -2.76 -0.54 -20.95
CA GLU A 53 -3.32 0.83 -20.92
C GLU A 53 -4.53 0.95 -19.98
N SER A 54 -5.38 -0.09 -19.90
CA SER A 54 -6.51 -0.12 -18.97
C SER A 54 -6.06 0.01 -17.51
N SER A 55 -4.94 -0.62 -17.15
CA SER A 55 -4.36 -0.49 -15.81
C SER A 55 -3.86 0.93 -15.55
N ILE A 56 -3.26 1.59 -16.54
CA ILE A 56 -2.82 2.99 -16.41
C ILE A 56 -4.03 3.91 -16.22
N ARG A 57 -5.11 3.69 -16.98
CA ARG A 57 -6.37 4.45 -16.84
C ARG A 57 -7.01 4.26 -15.45
N GLU A 58 -6.98 3.05 -14.90
CA GLU A 58 -7.45 2.81 -13.52
C GLU A 58 -6.63 3.59 -12.49
N ILE A 59 -5.31 3.68 -12.65
CA ILE A 59 -4.43 4.43 -11.75
C ILE A 59 -4.79 5.92 -11.76
N VAL A 60 -4.97 6.51 -12.95
CA VAL A 60 -5.39 7.92 -13.09
C VAL A 60 -6.78 8.15 -12.48
N LYS A 61 -7.73 7.22 -12.68
CA LYS A 61 -9.07 7.32 -12.09
C LYS A 61 -9.04 7.33 -10.56
N LYS A 62 -8.13 6.57 -9.95
CA LYS A 62 -7.97 6.46 -8.49
C LYS A 62 -6.96 7.44 -7.90
N GLU A 63 -6.61 8.49 -8.64
CA GLU A 63 -5.54 9.39 -8.23
C GLU A 63 -5.75 10.07 -6.86
N LYS A 64 -6.98 10.51 -6.56
CA LYS A 64 -7.28 11.15 -5.27
C LYS A 64 -6.99 10.20 -4.10
N GLU A 65 -7.38 8.94 -4.24
CA GLU A 65 -7.14 7.87 -3.26
C GLU A 65 -5.64 7.59 -3.10
N ILE A 66 -4.91 7.54 -4.21
CA ILE A 66 -3.46 7.31 -4.24
C ILE A 66 -2.71 8.45 -3.53
N ARG A 67 -3.07 9.70 -3.81
CA ARG A 67 -2.44 10.88 -3.18
C ARG A 67 -2.74 10.94 -1.68
N ALA A 68 -3.99 10.68 -1.28
CA ALA A 68 -4.35 10.60 0.13
C ALA A 68 -3.59 9.48 0.85
N SER A 69 -3.53 8.29 0.24
CA SER A 69 -2.80 7.14 0.80
C SER A 69 -1.30 7.40 0.92
N PHE A 70 -0.70 8.14 -0.02
CA PHE A 70 0.71 8.50 0.03
C PHE A 70 1.00 9.54 1.11
N ALA A 71 0.08 10.48 1.36
CA ALA A 71 0.22 11.48 2.41
C ALA A 71 0.07 10.89 3.83
N ILE A 72 -0.73 9.83 3.98
CA ILE A 72 -0.97 9.16 5.27
C ILE A 72 0.23 8.30 5.70
N ALA A 73 1.01 7.76 4.77
CA ALA A 73 2.13 6.89 5.07
C ALA A 73 3.42 7.72 5.36
N PRO A 74 4.00 7.67 6.58
CA PRO A 74 5.33 8.21 6.82
C PRO A 74 6.33 7.46 5.94
N GLN A 75 7.35 8.15 5.42
CA GLN A 75 8.38 7.61 4.51
C GLN A 75 9.11 6.35 5.03
N THR A 76 8.93 5.99 6.30
CA THR A 76 9.40 4.76 6.97
C THR A 76 8.59 3.50 6.63
N ALA A 77 7.36 3.64 6.14
CA ALA A 77 6.56 2.51 5.69
C ALA A 77 6.97 2.13 4.25
N LYS A 78 8.04 1.33 4.11
CA LYS A 78 8.29 0.58 2.87
C LYS A 78 7.04 -0.25 2.55
N VAL A 79 6.19 0.24 1.65
CA VAL A 79 4.99 -0.47 1.20
C VAL A 79 5.44 -1.65 0.32
N THR A 80 5.68 -2.78 0.97
CA THR A 80 5.87 -4.07 0.31
C THR A 80 4.59 -4.39 -0.45
N ALA A 81 4.68 -4.49 -1.79
CA ALA A 81 3.57 -4.93 -2.63
C ALA A 81 3.41 -6.46 -2.52
N THR A 82 2.97 -6.94 -1.35
CA THR A 82 2.64 -8.36 -1.17
C THR A 82 1.22 -8.61 -1.67
N VAL A 83 1.06 -9.60 -2.54
CA VAL A 83 -0.26 -10.16 -2.87
C VAL A 83 -0.92 -10.57 -1.55
N ARG A 84 -1.98 -9.85 -1.14
CA ARG A 84 -2.69 -10.13 0.11
C ARG A 84 -3.40 -11.49 0.00
N ASN A 85 -2.77 -12.53 0.54
CA ASN A 85 -3.37 -13.83 0.72
C ASN A 85 -4.39 -13.75 1.89
N LYS A 86 -5.48 -14.53 1.81
CA LYS A 86 -6.50 -14.66 2.86
C LYS A 86 -5.89 -14.99 4.24
N CYS A 87 -4.78 -15.72 4.28
CA CYS A 87 -4.06 -16.01 5.52
C CYS A 87 -3.45 -14.74 6.17
N LEU A 88 -2.80 -13.89 5.37
CA LEU A 88 -2.23 -12.62 5.83
C LEU A 88 -3.30 -11.69 6.41
N VAL A 89 -4.47 -11.63 5.78
CA VAL A 89 -5.59 -10.80 6.28
C VAL A 89 -6.08 -11.27 7.65
N LYS A 90 -6.08 -12.59 7.91
CA LYS A 90 -6.45 -13.13 9.23
C LYS A 90 -5.39 -12.79 10.29
N MET A 91 -4.12 -12.91 9.93
CA MET A 91 -3.00 -12.55 10.82
C MET A 91 -2.95 -11.05 11.12
N GLU A 92 -3.19 -10.18 10.13
CA GLU A 92 -3.23 -8.72 10.29
C GLU A 92 -4.34 -8.30 11.27
N LYS A 93 -5.52 -8.92 11.17
CA LYS A 93 -6.62 -8.68 12.14
C LYS A 93 -6.28 -9.14 13.55
N ALA A 94 -5.66 -10.32 13.70
CA ALA A 94 -5.24 -10.82 15.00
C ALA A 94 -4.16 -9.94 15.63
N LEU A 95 -3.21 -9.47 14.83
CA LEU A 95 -2.16 -8.54 15.27
C LEU A 95 -2.75 -7.20 15.72
N ASN A 96 -3.67 -6.61 14.96
CA ASN A 96 -4.32 -5.36 15.34
C ASN A 96 -5.09 -5.50 16.67
N LEU A 97 -5.84 -6.59 16.84
CA LEU A 97 -6.55 -6.86 18.09
C LEU A 97 -5.58 -7.01 19.27
N TRP A 98 -4.44 -7.69 19.06
CA TRP A 98 -3.40 -7.83 20.07
C TRP A 98 -2.74 -6.49 20.43
N VAL A 99 -2.44 -5.64 19.45
CA VAL A 99 -1.89 -4.29 19.68
C VAL A 99 -2.89 -3.43 20.46
N GLU A 100 -4.17 -3.45 20.12
CA GLU A 100 -5.22 -2.73 20.85
C GLU A 100 -5.36 -3.24 22.29
N ASP A 101 -5.28 -4.56 22.50
CA ASP A 101 -5.31 -5.18 23.83
C ASP A 101 -4.09 -4.77 24.68
N MET A 102 -2.89 -4.71 24.07
CA MET A 102 -1.68 -4.23 24.74
C MET A 102 -1.76 -2.75 25.10
N ASN A 103 -2.30 -1.90 24.21
CA ASN A 103 -2.52 -0.47 24.48
C ASN A 103 -3.60 -0.21 25.54
N ARG A 104 -4.51 -1.17 25.75
CA ARG A 104 -5.52 -1.12 26.82
C ARG A 104 -4.97 -1.63 28.16
N LYS A 105 -4.06 -2.61 28.15
CA LYS A 105 -3.43 -3.18 29.34
C LYS A 105 -2.27 -2.33 29.88
N CYS A 106 -1.56 -1.64 29.00
CA CYS A 106 -0.60 -0.61 29.35
C CYS A 106 -1.04 0.69 28.66
N PRO A 107 -1.60 1.68 29.38
CA PRO A 107 -1.55 3.04 28.84
C PRO A 107 -0.08 3.32 28.49
N PRO A 108 0.24 3.98 27.36
CA PRO A 108 1.61 4.36 27.09
C PRO A 108 2.08 5.09 28.34
N GLN A 109 3.09 4.54 29.02
CA GLN A 109 3.77 5.15 30.16
C GLN A 109 4.61 6.35 29.69
N LEU A 110 4.10 7.08 28.69
CA LEU A 110 4.54 8.37 28.24
C LEU A 110 3.73 9.42 29.00
N ALA A 111 4.06 9.60 30.28
CA ALA A 111 4.11 10.91 30.91
C ALA A 111 4.78 10.80 32.30
N PRO A 112 5.75 11.68 32.66
CA PRO A 112 6.51 12.61 31.82
C PRO A 112 8.01 12.50 32.11
N PHE A 113 8.81 12.15 31.09
CA PHE A 113 10.23 12.53 31.10
C PHE A 113 10.36 14.06 31.30
N ASP A 114 9.35 14.83 30.90
CA ASP A 114 9.29 16.29 30.97
C ASP A 114 9.32 16.87 32.40
N ALA A 115 8.86 16.18 33.46
CA ALA A 115 8.84 16.76 34.81
C ALA A 115 10.17 16.58 35.56
N GLU A 116 10.85 15.43 35.39
CA GLU A 116 12.23 15.28 35.89
C GLU A 116 13.22 16.07 35.04
N GLU A 117 13.01 16.18 33.71
CA GLU A 117 13.83 17.06 32.88
C GLU A 117 13.68 18.53 33.29
N GLN A 118 12.46 19.03 33.49
CA GLN A 118 12.25 20.41 33.95
C GLN A 118 12.79 20.65 35.37
N ARG A 119 12.77 19.63 36.24
CA ARG A 119 13.38 19.70 37.56
C ARG A 119 14.91 19.76 37.50
N LEU A 120 15.54 18.93 36.67
CA LEU A 120 16.99 18.95 36.46
C LEU A 120 17.44 20.25 35.79
N TYR A 121 16.69 20.79 34.83
CA TYR A 121 16.99 22.07 34.20
C TYR A 121 16.86 23.27 35.13
N SER A 122 15.95 23.23 36.12
CA SER A 122 15.80 24.30 37.12
C SER A 122 16.84 24.24 38.25
N GLU A 123 17.39 23.05 38.56
CA GLU A 123 18.51 22.90 39.52
C GLU A 123 19.89 23.26 38.91
N LEU A 124 20.03 23.28 37.58
CA LEU A 124 21.29 23.56 36.87
C LEU A 124 21.54 25.04 36.53
N LEU A 125 20.57 25.94 36.76
CA LEU A 125 20.76 27.38 36.58
C LEU A 125 21.06 28.05 37.93
N PRO A 126 22.23 28.70 38.11
CA PRO A 126 22.51 29.44 39.33
C PRO A 126 21.56 30.63 39.44
N GLY A 127 20.92 30.79 40.60
CA GLY A 127 20.16 32.01 40.92
C GLY A 127 21.08 33.23 40.96
N ASP A 128 20.63 34.30 40.30
CA ASP A 128 21.23 35.65 40.36
C ASP A 128 21.32 36.19 41.81
#